data_AF-A0A538FYK6-F1
#
_entry.id   AF-A0A538FYK6-F1
#
_cell.length_a   1.000
_cell.length_b   1.000
_cell.length_c   1.000
_cell.angle_alpha   90.00
_cell.angle_beta   90.00
_cell.angle_gamma   90.00
#
_symmetry.space_group_name_H-M   'P 1'
#
loop_
_entity.id
_entity.type
_entity.pdbx_description
1 polymer ?
#
loop_
_entity_poly.entity_id
_entity_poly.type
_entity_poly.pdbx_seq_one_letter_code
_entity_poly.pdbx_strand_id
1 'polypeptide(L)'
;MRRLVLISMLAFALAVPAVGFALSGDNDGTLSVKSGVGKVSLNFNGSAVGRMQRGSIQLTDPIASDGLGPDFSGCEHKEFDKSTSTWLCRGTNLRFRAIGGKYQISIRGVGIYLSAVGEGSVILDGRGEDPNINSDGAYSLNDGPYKSLPDFGQTFKLSAPVGG
;
A
#
# COMPACT_ATOMS: atom_id res chain seq x y z
N MET A 1 49.14 11.00 -11.16
CA MET A 1 47.93 11.46 -11.90
C MET A 1 47.09 10.34 -12.50
N ARG A 2 47.67 9.21 -12.99
CA ARG A 2 46.91 8.02 -13.47
C ARG A 2 45.89 7.43 -12.48
N ARG A 3 46.17 7.49 -11.17
CA ARG A 3 45.28 6.95 -10.12
C ARG A 3 44.03 7.80 -9.87
N LEU A 4 44.07 9.11 -10.15
CA LEU A 4 42.91 10.00 -9.98
C LEU A 4 41.90 9.85 -11.14
N VAL A 5 42.38 9.54 -12.34
CA VAL A 5 41.53 9.27 -13.52
C VAL A 5 40.70 7.99 -13.34
N LEU A 6 41.29 6.97 -12.70
CA LEU A 6 40.59 5.70 -12.43
C LEU A 6 39.47 5.87 -11.38
N ILE A 7 39.64 6.78 -10.41
CA ILE A 7 38.63 7.04 -9.37
C ILE A 7 37.47 7.87 -9.92
N SER A 8 37.74 8.84 -10.82
CA SER A 8 36.67 9.60 -11.49
C SER A 8 35.84 8.75 -12.45
N MET A 9 36.44 7.75 -13.09
CA MET A 9 35.74 6.83 -14.01
C MET A 9 34.82 5.87 -13.25
N LEU A 10 35.20 5.45 -12.04
CA LEU A 10 34.39 4.57 -11.19
C LEU A 10 33.18 5.30 -10.57
N ALA A 11 33.32 6.60 -10.27
CA ALA A 11 32.22 7.42 -9.74
C ALA A 11 31.11 7.65 -10.76
N PHE A 12 31.42 7.70 -12.06
CA PHE A 12 30.42 7.81 -13.13
C PHE A 12 29.65 6.51 -13.37
N ALA A 13 30.23 5.35 -13.05
CA ALA A 13 29.58 4.05 -13.21
C ALA A 13 28.50 3.77 -12.15
N LEU A 14 28.51 4.47 -11.01
CA LEU A 14 27.46 4.37 -9.98
C LEU A 14 26.32 5.40 -10.14
N ALA A 15 26.41 6.29 -11.12
CA ALA A 15 25.33 7.20 -11.48
C ALA A 15 24.34 6.54 -12.45
N VAL A 16 23.95 5.29 -12.19
CA VAL A 16 22.77 4.72 -12.86
C VAL A 16 21.57 5.24 -12.07
N PRO A 17 20.68 6.05 -12.66
CA PRO A 17 19.43 6.35 -12.00
C PRO A 17 18.68 5.02 -11.85
N ALA A 18 18.36 4.65 -10.62
CA ALA A 18 17.46 3.55 -10.31
C ALA A 18 16.03 3.97 -10.69
N VAL A 19 15.77 4.14 -11.99
CA VAL A 19 14.44 4.38 -12.57
C VAL A 19 14.12 3.17 -13.42
N GLY A 20 13.43 2.19 -12.84
CA GLY A 20 13.22 0.95 -13.57
C GLY A 20 12.49 -0.13 -12.80
N PHE A 21 11.42 0.22 -12.09
CA PHE A 21 10.40 -0.75 -11.72
C PHE A 21 9.00 -0.11 -11.84
N ALA A 22 8.65 0.26 -13.07
CA ALA A 22 7.25 0.37 -13.48
C ALA A 22 6.97 -0.81 -14.40
N LEU A 23 6.77 -1.99 -13.81
CA LEU A 23 6.02 -3.05 -14.47
C LEU A 23 4.61 -2.97 -13.90
N SER A 24 3.81 -2.12 -14.51
CA SER A 24 2.38 -1.99 -14.28
C SER A 24 1.82 -1.69 -15.65
N GLY A 25 0.74 -2.38 -16.03
CA GLY A 25 0.14 -2.17 -17.35
C GLY A 25 -0.20 -0.69 -17.52
N ASP A 26 -0.21 -0.19 -18.75
CA ASP A 26 -0.46 1.23 -19.09
C ASP A 26 -1.76 1.81 -18.49
N ASN A 27 -2.59 1.00 -17.82
CA ASN A 27 -3.87 1.33 -17.21
C ASN A 27 -3.90 1.22 -15.66
N ASP A 28 -2.82 0.81 -14.99
CA ASP A 28 -2.80 0.62 -13.54
C ASP A 28 -2.72 1.95 -12.78
N GLY A 29 -3.49 2.07 -11.71
CA GLY A 29 -3.40 3.18 -10.76
C GLY A 29 -2.47 2.91 -9.60
N THR A 30 -2.12 3.96 -8.87
CA THR A 30 -1.24 3.90 -7.69
C THR A 30 -1.95 4.48 -6.46
N LEU A 31 -1.68 3.90 -5.30
CA LEU A 31 -2.05 4.48 -4.01
C LEU A 31 -0.84 4.41 -3.09
N SER A 32 -0.48 5.54 -2.50
CA SER A 32 0.49 5.62 -1.42
C SER A 32 -0.14 6.30 -0.21
N VAL A 33 -0.13 5.65 0.95
CA VAL A 33 -0.54 6.24 2.23
C VAL A 33 0.67 6.34 3.14
N LYS A 34 0.81 7.48 3.84
CA LYS A 34 1.89 7.78 4.77
C LYS A 34 1.32 8.22 6.10
N SER A 35 1.71 7.52 7.17
CA SER A 35 1.28 7.81 8.54
C SER A 35 -0.24 7.96 8.68
N GLY A 36 -1.00 7.16 7.93
CA GLY A 36 -2.45 7.23 7.92
C GLY A 36 -3.07 6.78 9.23
N VAL A 37 -4.21 7.38 9.53
CA VAL A 37 -5.06 7.08 10.69
C VAL A 37 -6.46 6.78 10.17
N GLY A 38 -7.22 5.95 10.89
CA GLY A 38 -8.59 5.60 10.53
C GLY A 38 -8.66 4.30 9.74
N LYS A 39 -9.34 4.32 8.60
CA LYS A 39 -9.66 3.14 7.79
C LYS A 39 -9.25 3.33 6.33
N VAL A 40 -8.59 2.33 5.78
CA VAL A 40 -8.27 2.23 4.36
C VAL A 40 -8.80 0.91 3.83
N SER A 41 -9.72 0.95 2.88
CA SER A 41 -10.25 -0.23 2.21
C SER A 41 -9.87 -0.24 0.74
N LEU A 42 -9.44 -1.39 0.23
CA LEU A 42 -9.11 -1.61 -1.17
C LEU A 42 -9.92 -2.78 -1.69
N ASN A 43 -10.47 -2.64 -2.89
CA ASN A 43 -11.02 -3.73 -3.67
C ASN A 43 -10.48 -3.57 -5.08
N PHE A 44 -9.46 -4.35 -5.41
CA PHE A 44 -8.62 -4.11 -6.59
C PHE A 44 -7.99 -5.41 -7.09
N ASN A 45 -7.55 -5.39 -8.35
CA ASN A 45 -6.68 -6.39 -8.95
C ASN A 45 -5.28 -5.78 -9.07
N GLY A 46 -4.29 -6.40 -8.43
CA GLY A 46 -2.91 -5.93 -8.46
C GLY A 46 -2.11 -6.36 -7.24
N SER A 47 -1.22 -5.49 -6.77
CA SER A 47 -0.36 -5.74 -5.61
C SER A 47 -0.48 -4.64 -4.57
N ALA A 48 -0.51 -5.02 -3.29
CA ALA A 48 -0.43 -4.10 -2.16
C ALA A 48 0.54 -4.61 -1.10
N VAL A 49 1.31 -3.68 -0.56
CA VAL A 49 2.19 -3.90 0.59
C VAL A 49 1.94 -2.82 1.62
N GLY A 50 1.94 -3.19 2.89
CA GLY A 50 1.74 -2.20 3.92
C GLY A 50 2.29 -2.61 5.27
N ARG A 51 2.44 -1.59 6.11
CA ARG A 51 2.76 -1.71 7.52
C ARG A 51 1.86 -0.79 8.33
N MET A 52 1.60 -1.17 9.57
CA MET A 52 0.76 -0.41 10.49
C MET A 52 1.33 -0.50 11.89
N GLN A 53 1.33 0.61 12.63
CA GLN A 53 1.85 0.62 13.99
C GLN A 53 0.97 -0.19 14.94
N ARG A 54 -0.35 0.00 14.86
CA ARG A 54 -1.33 -0.71 15.68
C ARG A 54 -2.69 -0.73 15.00
N GLY A 55 -3.38 -1.87 15.10
CA GLY A 55 -4.76 -2.01 14.64
C GLY A 55 -5.10 -3.42 14.15
N SER A 56 -5.88 -3.48 13.07
CA SER A 56 -6.30 -4.72 12.42
C SER A 56 -6.23 -4.63 10.90
N ILE A 57 -5.83 -5.73 10.26
CA ILE A 57 -5.87 -5.93 8.82
C ILE A 57 -6.78 -7.11 8.54
N GLN A 58 -7.82 -6.88 7.74
CA GLN A 58 -8.64 -7.92 7.15
C GLN A 58 -8.30 -8.02 5.67
N LEU A 59 -8.08 -9.23 5.17
CA LEU A 59 -7.68 -9.46 3.79
C LEU A 59 -8.39 -10.69 3.24
N THR A 60 -9.18 -10.50 2.20
CA THR A 60 -9.89 -11.55 1.50
C THR A 60 -9.24 -11.79 0.14
N ASP A 61 -8.90 -13.05 -0.12
CA ASP A 61 -8.41 -13.55 -1.40
C ASP A 61 -9.50 -14.43 -2.04
N PRO A 62 -10.40 -13.85 -2.87
CA PRO A 62 -11.48 -14.58 -3.49
C PRO A 62 -11.03 -15.61 -4.54
N ILE A 63 -9.81 -15.51 -5.08
CA ILE A 63 -9.32 -16.38 -6.15
C ILE A 63 -7.87 -16.78 -5.84
N ALA A 64 -7.71 -17.80 -4.98
CA ALA A 64 -6.39 -18.23 -4.50
C ALA A 64 -5.36 -18.64 -5.58
N SER A 65 -5.77 -18.80 -6.85
CA SER A 65 -4.89 -19.16 -7.97
C SER A 65 -4.42 -17.96 -8.80
N ASP A 66 -4.93 -16.75 -8.54
CA ASP A 66 -4.62 -15.59 -9.38
C ASP A 66 -3.36 -14.81 -8.94
N GLY A 67 -2.83 -15.09 -7.75
CA GLY A 67 -1.62 -14.46 -7.21
C GLY A 67 -0.80 -15.31 -6.24
N LEU A 68 0.14 -14.68 -5.53
CA LEU A 68 1.03 -15.36 -4.56
C LEU A 68 0.36 -15.62 -3.20
N GLY A 69 -0.87 -15.14 -3.03
CA GLY A 69 -1.59 -15.15 -1.77
C GLY A 69 -1.09 -14.10 -0.77
N PRO A 70 -1.85 -13.87 0.31
CA PRO A 70 -1.49 -12.91 1.34
C PRO A 70 -0.47 -13.48 2.32
N ASP A 71 0.49 -12.64 2.73
CA ASP A 71 1.45 -12.93 3.78
C ASP A 71 1.44 -11.83 4.84
N PHE A 72 1.61 -12.21 6.11
CA PHE A 72 1.49 -11.33 7.27
C PHE A 72 2.61 -11.55 8.27
N SER A 73 3.02 -10.46 8.93
CA SER A 73 3.93 -10.50 10.07
C SER A 73 3.47 -9.53 11.17
N GLY A 74 3.86 -9.80 12.42
CA GLY A 74 3.50 -8.97 13.58
C GLY A 74 2.08 -9.21 14.11
N CYS A 75 1.35 -10.21 13.61
CA CYS A 75 0.03 -10.55 14.15
C CYS A 75 0.17 -11.10 15.56
N GLU A 76 -0.43 -10.43 16.53
CA GLU A 76 -0.62 -10.95 17.89
C GLU A 76 -1.82 -11.92 17.91
N HIS A 77 -2.85 -11.60 17.12
CA HIS A 77 -4.00 -12.47 16.89
C HIS A 77 -4.19 -12.65 15.39
N LYS A 78 -4.25 -13.91 14.94
CA LYS A 78 -4.39 -14.27 13.53
C LYS A 78 -5.48 -15.32 13.37
N GLU A 79 -6.49 -15.01 12.57
CA GLU A 79 -7.61 -15.88 12.26
C GLU A 79 -7.73 -16.02 10.73
N PHE A 80 -8.17 -17.20 10.28
CA PHE A 80 -8.46 -17.47 8.87
C PHE A 80 -9.83 -18.12 8.74
N ASP A 81 -10.74 -17.44 8.05
CA ASP A 81 -12.05 -17.95 7.70
C ASP A 81 -12.00 -18.62 6.32
N LYS A 82 -12.13 -19.95 6.33
CA LYS A 82 -12.12 -20.77 5.12
C LYS A 82 -13.34 -20.57 4.23
N SER A 83 -14.48 -20.13 4.79
CA SER A 83 -15.73 -19.98 4.03
C SER A 83 -15.68 -18.75 3.11
N THR A 84 -14.99 -17.69 3.56
CA THR A 84 -14.84 -16.44 2.83
C THR A 84 -13.44 -16.24 2.27
N SER A 85 -12.48 -17.13 2.57
CA SER A 85 -11.06 -16.95 2.24
C SER A 85 -10.49 -15.65 2.81
N THR A 86 -10.87 -15.35 4.06
CA THR A 86 -10.54 -14.09 4.74
C THR A 86 -9.56 -14.32 5.87
N TRP A 87 -8.44 -13.59 5.83
CA TRP A 87 -7.49 -13.47 6.91
C TRP A 87 -7.80 -12.25 7.77
N LEU A 88 -7.72 -12.40 9.07
CA LEU A 88 -7.82 -11.33 10.05
C LEU A 88 -6.56 -11.35 10.91
N CYS A 89 -5.82 -10.25 10.89
CA CYS A 89 -4.57 -10.07 11.63
C CYS A 89 -4.69 -8.82 12.50
N ARG A 90 -4.56 -8.95 13.82
CA ARG A 90 -4.63 -7.84 14.79
C ARG A 90 -3.35 -7.79 15.62
N GLY A 91 -2.94 -6.59 16.03
CA GLY A 91 -1.79 -6.39 16.90
C GLY A 91 -1.04 -5.09 16.61
N THR A 92 0.27 -5.12 16.88
CA THR A 92 1.20 -4.01 16.72
C THR A 92 2.33 -4.34 15.74
N ASN A 93 2.95 -3.31 15.15
CA ASN A 93 4.01 -3.44 14.14
C ASN A 93 3.64 -4.44 13.01
N LEU A 94 2.39 -4.36 12.58
CA LEU A 94 1.80 -5.26 11.59
C LEU A 94 2.40 -4.97 10.22
N ARG A 95 2.67 -6.01 9.44
CA ARG A 95 3.03 -5.90 8.03
C ARG A 95 2.27 -6.93 7.23
N PHE A 96 1.93 -6.57 6.01
CA PHE A 96 1.31 -7.48 5.07
C PHE A 96 1.82 -7.25 3.65
N ARG A 97 1.72 -8.30 2.84
CA ARG A 97 1.84 -8.23 1.38
C ARG A 97 0.75 -9.07 0.74
N ALA A 98 0.22 -8.59 -0.38
CA ALA A 98 -0.66 -9.31 -1.28
C ALA A 98 -0.21 -8.97 -2.69
N ILE A 99 0.22 -9.97 -3.46
CA ILE A 99 0.99 -9.75 -4.68
C ILE A 99 0.30 -10.44 -5.85
N GLY A 100 -0.05 -9.60 -6.84
CA GLY A 100 -0.48 -9.97 -8.18
C GLY A 100 -1.74 -10.81 -8.21
N GLY A 101 -2.89 -10.27 -7.79
CA GLY A 101 -4.18 -10.97 -7.81
C GLY A 101 -5.33 -10.07 -7.41
N LYS A 102 -6.56 -10.61 -7.35
CA LYS A 102 -7.72 -9.88 -6.86
C LYS A 102 -7.76 -9.93 -5.34
N TYR A 103 -7.79 -8.78 -4.69
CA TYR A 103 -7.81 -8.69 -3.24
C TYR A 103 -8.86 -7.70 -2.73
N GLN A 104 -9.45 -8.05 -1.59
CA GLN A 104 -10.21 -7.10 -0.77
C GLN A 104 -9.46 -6.90 0.54
N ILE A 105 -8.99 -5.69 0.80
CA ILE A 105 -8.16 -5.38 1.97
C ILE A 105 -8.86 -4.30 2.78
N SER A 106 -9.01 -4.49 4.09
CA SER A 106 -9.51 -3.48 5.01
C SER A 106 -8.53 -3.33 6.16
N ILE A 107 -7.85 -2.18 6.19
CA ILE A 107 -6.89 -1.80 7.21
C ILE A 107 -7.57 -0.78 8.11
N ARG A 108 -7.50 -1.00 9.43
CA ARG A 108 -8.02 -0.07 10.42
C ARG A 108 -7.02 0.10 11.55
N GLY A 109 -6.67 1.34 11.86
CA GLY A 109 -5.74 1.63 12.94
C GLY A 109 -4.97 2.92 12.75
N VAL A 110 -3.74 2.93 13.25
CA VAL A 110 -2.87 4.12 13.30
C VAL A 110 -1.49 3.81 12.74
N GLY A 111 -0.84 4.84 12.20
CA GLY A 111 0.49 4.72 11.61
C GLY A 111 0.50 3.79 10.39
N ILE A 112 -0.52 3.92 9.54
CA ILE A 112 -0.71 3.15 8.32
C ILE A 112 0.27 3.68 7.25
N TYR A 113 1.08 2.78 6.71
CA TYR A 113 1.86 3.01 5.50
C TYR A 113 1.48 1.94 4.51
N LEU A 114 1.05 2.35 3.34
CA LEU A 114 0.51 1.47 2.32
C LEU A 114 1.05 1.93 0.97
N SER A 115 1.44 0.96 0.15
CA SER A 115 1.65 1.14 -1.27
C SER A 115 0.85 0.09 -2.02
N ALA A 116 -0.01 0.51 -2.93
CA ALA A 116 -0.78 -0.37 -3.79
C ALA A 116 -0.68 0.08 -5.24
N VAL A 117 -0.66 -0.88 -6.14
CA VAL A 117 -0.61 -0.68 -7.59
C VAL A 117 -1.56 -1.68 -8.25
N GLY A 118 -2.38 -1.20 -9.18
CA GLY A 118 -3.32 -2.02 -9.93
C GLY A 118 -4.60 -1.27 -10.30
N GLU A 119 -5.65 -2.02 -10.64
CA GLU A 119 -6.94 -1.46 -11.05
C GLU A 119 -8.04 -1.79 -10.02
N GLY A 120 -8.85 -0.79 -9.66
CA GLY A 120 -10.00 -1.02 -8.78
C GLY A 120 -10.46 0.23 -8.06
N SER A 121 -10.94 0.03 -6.84
CA SER A 121 -11.47 1.10 -5.99
C SER A 121 -10.84 1.08 -4.62
N VAL A 122 -10.67 2.26 -4.04
CA VAL A 122 -10.19 2.43 -2.67
C VAL A 122 -11.13 3.37 -1.93
N ILE A 123 -11.35 3.09 -0.65
CA ILE A 123 -12.09 3.96 0.26
C ILE A 123 -11.10 4.40 1.32
N LEU A 124 -10.93 5.71 1.43
CA LEU A 124 -10.08 6.33 2.45
C LEU A 124 -10.97 7.04 3.45
N ASP A 125 -10.71 6.80 4.73
CA ASP A 125 -11.37 7.47 5.86
C ASP A 125 -10.29 7.79 6.89
N GLY A 126 -9.85 9.03 6.89
CA GLY A 126 -8.81 9.58 7.76
C GLY A 126 -9.28 9.80 9.19
N ARG A 127 -10.59 9.80 9.42
CA ARG A 127 -11.16 10.06 10.76
C ARG A 127 -10.90 8.86 11.64
N GLY A 128 -9.81 8.97 12.39
CA GLY A 128 -9.49 8.06 13.47
C GLY A 128 -10.63 7.96 14.46
N GLU A 129 -10.74 6.81 15.11
CA GLU A 129 -11.68 6.63 16.22
C GLU A 129 -11.12 7.16 17.54
N ASP A 130 -9.83 7.50 17.56
CA ASP A 130 -9.13 8.04 18.71
C ASP A 130 -9.14 9.58 18.64
N PRO A 131 -9.89 10.25 19.54
CA PRO A 131 -9.98 11.71 19.54
C PRO A 131 -8.68 12.40 19.94
N ASN A 132 -7.65 11.66 20.40
CA ASN A 132 -6.36 12.23 20.80
C ASN A 132 -5.38 12.36 19.63
N ILE A 133 -5.74 11.89 18.43
CA ILE A 133 -4.87 11.91 17.26
C ILE A 133 -5.28 13.06 16.34
N ASN A 134 -4.50 14.14 16.36
CA ASN A 134 -4.76 15.35 15.58
C ASN A 134 -4.11 15.34 14.17
N SER A 135 -3.91 14.17 13.58
CA SER A 135 -3.28 14.03 12.27
C SER A 135 -3.88 12.85 11.52
N ASP A 136 -4.49 13.11 10.38
CA ASP A 136 -5.11 12.07 9.53
C ASP A 136 -4.03 11.26 8.78
N GLY A 137 -2.88 11.88 8.54
CA GLY A 137 -1.83 11.38 7.65
C GLY A 137 -2.01 11.89 6.23
N ALA A 138 -1.26 11.34 5.28
CA ALA A 138 -1.31 11.79 3.89
C ALA A 138 -1.47 10.62 2.92
N TYR A 139 -2.14 10.87 1.79
CA TYR A 139 -2.25 9.95 0.68
C TYR A 139 -1.90 10.60 -0.66
N SER A 140 -1.40 9.80 -1.59
CA SER A 140 -1.20 10.13 -3.01
C SER A 140 -1.91 9.05 -3.83
N LEU A 141 -2.60 9.48 -4.88
CA LEU A 141 -3.42 8.62 -5.73
C LEU A 141 -3.07 8.88 -7.19
N ASN A 142 -2.85 7.81 -7.96
CA ASN A 142 -2.57 7.82 -9.40
C ASN A 142 -1.50 8.88 -9.76
N ASP A 143 -0.37 8.83 -9.05
CA ASP A 143 0.78 9.72 -9.17
C ASP A 143 0.51 11.21 -8.89
N GLY A 144 -0.64 11.51 -8.28
CA GLY A 144 -0.99 12.85 -7.82
C GLY A 144 -0.16 13.31 -6.59
N PRO A 145 -0.16 14.62 -6.29
CA PRO A 145 0.50 15.14 -5.10
C PRO A 145 -0.13 14.60 -3.82
N TYR A 146 0.67 14.52 -2.75
CA TYR A 146 0.17 14.12 -1.43
C TYR A 146 -0.83 15.13 -0.87
N LYS A 147 -1.92 14.62 -0.31
CA LYS A 147 -3.01 15.37 0.34
C LYS A 147 -3.36 14.73 1.68
N SER A 148 -4.01 15.47 2.58
CA SER A 148 -4.51 14.89 3.83
C SER A 148 -5.53 13.79 3.53
N LEU A 149 -5.56 12.74 4.35
CA LEU A 149 -6.63 11.75 4.28
C LEU A 149 -7.99 12.44 4.54
N PRO A 150 -9.08 12.03 3.87
CA PRO A 150 -10.37 12.69 4.00
C PRO A 150 -11.04 12.38 5.35
N ASP A 151 -11.69 13.36 5.96
CA ASP A 151 -12.38 13.24 7.28
C ASP A 151 -13.59 12.28 7.27
N PHE A 152 -14.04 11.88 6.09
CA PHE A 152 -15.14 10.95 5.91
C PHE A 152 -14.79 9.98 4.79
N GLY A 153 -15.35 8.77 4.86
CA GLY A 153 -15.17 7.75 3.84
C GLY A 153 -15.41 8.27 2.43
N GLN A 154 -14.33 8.44 1.67
CA GLN A 154 -14.36 8.86 0.27
C GLN A 154 -13.83 7.76 -0.63
N THR A 155 -14.59 7.46 -1.68
CA THR A 155 -14.23 6.46 -2.68
C THR A 155 -13.40 7.09 -3.80
N PHE A 156 -12.32 6.42 -4.17
CA PHE A 156 -11.45 6.77 -5.29
C PHE A 156 -11.25 5.56 -6.20
N LYS A 157 -10.91 5.82 -7.46
CA LYS A 157 -10.56 4.79 -8.45
C LYS A 157 -9.04 4.68 -8.58
N LEU A 158 -8.53 3.45 -8.59
CA LEU A 158 -7.18 3.15 -9.06
C LEU A 158 -7.25 2.93 -10.57
N SER A 159 -6.67 3.85 -11.31
CA SER A 159 -6.54 3.81 -12.75
C SER A 159 -5.31 4.60 -13.16
N ALA A 160 -4.77 4.32 -14.35
CA ALA A 160 -3.65 5.08 -14.87
C ALA A 160 -3.87 6.60 -14.77
N PRO A 161 -2.79 7.36 -14.50
CA PRO A 161 -2.83 8.80 -14.60
C PRO A 161 -3.35 9.20 -15.98
N VAL A 162 -4.30 10.13 -16.04
CA VAL A 162 -4.72 10.70 -17.32
C VAL A 162 -3.52 11.47 -17.85
N GLY A 163 -2.88 10.97 -18.91
CA GLY A 163 -1.74 11.63 -19.53
C GLY A 163 -2.08 13.09 -19.83
N GLY A 164 -1.28 14.01 -19.30
CA GLY A 164 -1.37 15.44 -19.58
C GLY A 164 -0.76 15.80 -20.93
#